data_AF-A0A399XA10-F1
#
_entry.id   AF-A0A399XA10-F1
#
_cell.length_a   1.000
_cell.length_b   1.000
_cell.length_c   1.000
_cell.angle_alpha   90.00
_cell.angle_beta   90.00
_cell.angle_gamma   90.00
#
_symmetry.space_group_name_H-M   'P 1'
#
loop_
_entity.id
_entity.type
_entity.pdbx_description
1 polymer ?
#
loop_
_entity_poly.entity_id
_entity_poly.type
_entity_poly.pdbx_seq_one_letter_code
_entity_poly.pdbx_strand_id
1 'polypeptide(L)'
;MLRQNFQLSKKYRYQNSLAVISIFLNEADKAILRKFLQANSDFLNIINSWVGPEKQIRDFQSGTWSVEIKTTHQNNHQKVHINSERQLDTRNLGNLFLYHLSLEARQQSGETLNQIVDSVSEFLSTDFNSLNRFKNKLLEAGYFDQHQHLYEHTGYFIRQDVFYKVENDFPRIEERDIRNGVGDVNYSIVISQCSDFIRSEQQVFQTLIFL
;
A
#
# COMPACT_ATOMS: atom_id res chain seq x y z
N MET A 1 -11.86 15.06 39.08
CA MET A 1 -12.29 13.88 38.27
C MET A 1 -12.64 14.21 36.81
N LEU A 2 -13.36 15.30 36.49
CA LEU A 2 -13.75 15.61 35.09
C LEU A 2 -12.61 16.05 34.14
N ARG A 3 -11.45 16.50 34.64
CA ARG A 3 -10.30 16.92 33.80
C ARG A 3 -9.38 15.77 33.35
N GLN A 4 -9.36 14.63 34.04
CA GLN A 4 -8.57 13.44 33.63
C GLN A 4 -9.27 12.64 32.51
N ASN A 5 -10.61 12.58 32.52
CA ASN A 5 -11.39 11.90 31.47
C ASN A 5 -11.34 12.63 30.10
N PHE A 6 -11.11 13.94 30.08
CA PHE A 6 -11.00 14.72 28.84
C PHE A 6 -9.62 14.63 28.18
N GLN A 7 -8.56 14.32 28.95
CA GLN A 7 -7.23 14.04 28.38
C GLN A 7 -7.09 12.60 27.90
N LEU A 8 -7.77 11.65 28.55
CA LEU A 8 -7.87 10.27 28.05
C LEU A 8 -8.62 10.22 26.71
N SER A 9 -9.75 10.93 26.55
CA SER A 9 -10.51 10.91 25.27
C SER A 9 -9.76 11.52 24.09
N LYS A 10 -8.88 12.50 24.31
CA LYS A 10 -7.96 13.00 23.29
C LYS A 10 -6.84 12.01 22.99
N LYS A 11 -6.24 11.38 24.00
CA LYS A 11 -5.17 10.38 23.80
C LYS A 11 -5.68 9.14 23.03
N TYR A 12 -6.93 8.72 23.27
CA TYR A 12 -7.59 7.65 22.50
C TYR A 12 -7.98 8.08 21.07
N ARG A 13 -8.39 9.34 20.84
CA ARG A 13 -8.61 9.87 19.48
C ARG A 13 -7.32 10.01 18.68
N TYR A 14 -6.20 10.35 19.31
CA TYR A 14 -4.89 10.44 18.64
C TYR A 14 -4.27 9.07 18.34
N GLN A 15 -4.54 8.04 19.15
CA GLN A 15 -4.16 6.66 18.80
C GLN A 15 -5.04 6.08 17.69
N ASN A 16 -6.33 6.39 17.66
CA ASN A 16 -7.20 6.03 16.54
C ASN A 16 -6.87 6.80 15.25
N SER A 17 -6.39 8.05 15.30
CA SER A 17 -6.01 8.77 14.07
C SER A 17 -4.73 8.24 13.42
N LEU A 18 -3.78 7.72 14.19
CA LEU A 18 -2.59 7.06 13.64
C LEU A 18 -2.90 5.65 13.11
N ALA A 19 -3.79 4.91 13.77
CA ALA A 19 -4.33 3.66 13.24
C ALA A 19 -5.10 3.91 11.93
N VAL A 20 -5.92 4.96 11.87
CA VAL A 20 -6.68 5.33 10.66
C VAL A 20 -5.75 5.70 9.49
N ILE A 21 -4.61 6.34 9.75
CA ILE A 21 -3.60 6.62 8.70
C ILE A 21 -2.89 5.34 8.25
N SER A 22 -2.57 4.39 9.14
CA SER A 22 -2.02 3.09 8.70
C SER A 22 -3.06 2.24 7.97
N ILE A 23 -4.34 2.34 8.36
CA ILE A 23 -5.47 1.70 7.69
C ILE A 23 -5.63 2.24 6.25
N PHE A 24 -5.41 3.53 6.01
CA PHE A 24 -5.49 4.08 4.64
C PHE A 24 -4.41 3.54 3.68
N LEU A 25 -3.23 3.16 4.19
CA LEU A 25 -2.22 2.48 3.37
C LEU A 25 -2.64 1.02 3.08
N ASN A 26 -3.26 0.35 4.05
CA ASN A 26 -3.66 -1.05 3.93
C ASN A 26 -4.75 -1.33 2.87
N GLU A 27 -5.59 -0.35 2.51
CA GLU A 27 -6.68 -0.57 1.54
C GLU A 27 -6.17 -0.72 0.11
N ALA A 28 -5.22 0.14 -0.27
CA ALA A 28 -4.62 0.09 -1.59
C ALA A 28 -3.79 -1.18 -1.77
N ASP A 29 -3.06 -1.57 -0.72
CA ASP A 29 -2.33 -2.82 -0.63
C ASP A 29 -3.23 -4.03 -0.89
N LYS A 30 -4.42 -4.10 -0.26
CA LYS A 30 -5.35 -5.20 -0.47
C LYS A 30 -5.96 -5.18 -1.88
N ALA A 31 -6.24 -4.00 -2.42
CA ALA A 31 -6.74 -3.84 -3.78
C ALA A 31 -5.73 -4.35 -4.82
N ILE A 32 -4.44 -4.01 -4.66
CA ILE A 32 -3.39 -4.55 -5.54
C ILE A 32 -3.14 -6.03 -5.27
N LEU A 33 -3.18 -6.48 -4.00
CA LEU A 33 -3.01 -7.89 -3.66
C LEU A 33 -4.05 -8.74 -4.38
N ARG A 34 -5.32 -8.30 -4.39
CA ARG A 34 -6.39 -8.95 -5.14
C ARG A 34 -6.09 -9.00 -6.64
N LYS A 35 -5.64 -7.90 -7.26
CA LYS A 35 -5.23 -7.88 -8.68
C LYS A 35 -4.10 -8.87 -8.95
N PHE A 36 -3.13 -8.93 -8.06
CA PHE A 36 -1.96 -9.79 -8.20
C PHE A 36 -2.35 -11.28 -8.11
N LEU A 37 -3.21 -11.63 -7.14
CA LEU A 37 -3.79 -12.96 -6.99
C LEU A 37 -4.67 -13.36 -8.19
N GLN A 38 -5.40 -12.42 -8.80
CA GLN A 38 -6.19 -12.70 -10.01
C GLN A 38 -5.33 -12.98 -11.24
N ALA A 39 -4.13 -12.39 -11.30
CA ALA A 39 -3.22 -12.53 -12.43
C ALA A 39 -2.27 -13.74 -12.33
N ASN A 40 -2.19 -14.40 -11.17
CA ASN A 40 -1.19 -15.44 -10.89
C ASN A 40 -1.74 -16.53 -9.98
N SER A 41 -1.29 -17.78 -10.16
CA SER A 41 -1.73 -18.93 -9.35
C SER A 41 -0.84 -19.25 -8.15
N ASP A 42 0.31 -18.59 -8.02
CA ASP A 42 1.25 -18.81 -6.91
C ASP A 42 0.90 -17.95 -5.69
N PHE A 43 -0.22 -18.30 -5.06
CA PHE A 43 -0.82 -17.50 -4.00
C PHE A 43 0.13 -17.27 -2.82
N LEU A 44 0.83 -18.30 -2.38
CA LEU A 44 1.67 -18.21 -1.19
C LEU A 44 2.82 -17.22 -1.40
N ASN A 45 3.48 -17.26 -2.55
CA ASN A 45 4.56 -16.33 -2.86
C ASN A 45 4.04 -14.89 -3.04
N ILE A 46 2.86 -14.71 -3.63
CA ILE A 46 2.21 -13.39 -3.72
C ILE A 46 1.94 -12.83 -2.32
N ILE A 47 1.30 -13.61 -1.44
CA ILE A 47 1.04 -13.20 -0.06
C ILE A 47 2.36 -12.90 0.68
N ASN A 48 3.40 -13.72 0.50
CA ASN A 48 4.69 -13.50 1.14
C ASN A 48 5.41 -12.26 0.64
N SER A 49 5.17 -11.86 -0.61
CA SER A 49 5.76 -10.64 -1.16
C SER A 49 5.12 -9.37 -0.61
N TRP A 50 3.89 -9.43 -0.08
CA TRP A 50 3.26 -8.31 0.60
C TRP A 50 3.87 -8.11 1.98
N VAL A 51 4.86 -7.24 2.09
CA VAL A 51 5.67 -7.02 3.29
C VAL A 51 5.38 -5.69 4.00
N GLY A 52 4.53 -4.83 3.44
CA GLY A 52 4.05 -3.61 4.06
C GLY A 52 3.54 -3.79 5.51
N PRO A 53 2.73 -4.84 5.81
CA PRO A 53 2.29 -5.15 7.18
C PRO A 53 3.43 -5.37 8.18
N GLU A 54 4.59 -5.82 7.70
CA GLU A 54 5.80 -6.07 8.49
C GLU A 54 6.65 -4.79 8.68
N LYS A 55 6.13 -3.63 8.26
CA LYS A 55 6.81 -2.31 8.29
C LYS A 55 8.13 -2.29 7.54
N GLN A 56 8.21 -3.08 6.47
CA GLN A 56 9.31 -2.97 5.52
C GLN A 56 9.26 -1.61 4.80
N ILE A 57 10.36 -1.27 4.13
CA ILE A 57 10.54 0.03 3.47
C ILE A 57 9.52 0.26 2.34
N ARG A 58 9.07 -0.84 1.72
CA ARG A 58 8.13 -0.88 0.61
C ARG A 58 6.99 -1.85 0.92
N ASP A 59 5.92 -1.74 0.15
CA ASP A 59 4.70 -2.52 0.38
C ASP A 59 4.82 -3.95 -0.16
N PHE A 60 5.42 -4.13 -1.35
CA PHE A 60 5.68 -5.45 -1.92
C PHE A 60 7.14 -5.63 -2.34
N GLN A 61 7.70 -6.81 -2.07
CA GLN A 61 9.05 -7.18 -2.52
C GLN A 61 9.22 -8.69 -2.68
N SER A 62 9.99 -9.10 -3.70
CA SER A 62 10.53 -10.45 -3.81
C SER A 62 11.73 -10.45 -4.74
N GLY A 63 12.79 -11.19 -4.37
CA GLY A 63 14.01 -11.30 -5.17
C GLY A 63 14.58 -9.93 -5.56
N THR A 64 14.57 -9.65 -6.86
CA THR A 64 15.11 -8.41 -7.45
C THR A 64 14.03 -7.39 -7.82
N TRP A 65 12.77 -7.60 -7.40
CA TRP A 65 11.70 -6.64 -7.67
C TRP A 65 11.03 -6.10 -6.40
N SER A 66 10.47 -4.91 -6.51
CA SER A 66 9.61 -4.32 -5.48
C SER A 66 8.53 -3.42 -6.07
N VAL A 67 7.45 -3.25 -5.33
CA VAL A 67 6.38 -2.28 -5.61
C VAL A 67 6.15 -1.42 -4.37
N GLU A 68 6.25 -0.10 -4.55
CA GLU A 68 5.88 0.92 -3.57
C GLU A 68 4.51 1.48 -3.94
N ILE A 69 3.60 1.60 -3.00
CA ILE A 69 2.22 2.03 -3.22
C ILE A 69 2.01 3.41 -2.64
N LYS A 70 1.39 4.29 -3.42
CA LYS A 70 1.01 5.63 -2.97
C LYS A 70 -0.44 5.91 -3.30
N THR A 71 -1.18 6.31 -2.29
CA THR A 71 -2.59 6.71 -2.42
C THR A 71 -2.73 8.22 -2.43
N THR A 72 -3.68 8.71 -3.21
CA THR A 72 -4.12 10.11 -3.15
C THR A 72 -5.63 10.19 -3.09
N HIS A 73 -6.14 11.22 -2.42
CA HIS A 73 -7.56 11.53 -2.37
C HIS A 73 -7.92 12.74 -3.24
N GLN A 74 -9.22 12.90 -3.49
CA GLN A 74 -9.90 13.79 -4.45
C GLN A 74 -9.26 15.18 -4.70
N ASN A 75 -8.60 15.79 -3.72
CA ASN A 75 -8.07 17.16 -3.83
C ASN A 75 -6.58 17.27 -4.19
N ASN A 76 -5.82 16.17 -4.26
CA ASN A 76 -4.38 16.22 -4.54
C ASN A 76 -3.88 14.98 -5.31
N HIS A 77 -4.44 14.74 -6.49
CA HIS A 77 -4.09 13.58 -7.33
C HIS A 77 -2.86 13.80 -8.24
N GLN A 78 -2.22 14.98 -8.18
CA GLN A 78 -1.09 15.30 -9.05
C GLN A 78 0.26 15.01 -8.40
N LYS A 79 0.28 14.81 -7.07
CA LYS A 79 1.50 14.62 -6.29
C LYS A 79 1.38 13.42 -5.37
N VAL A 80 2.46 12.68 -5.23
CA VAL A 80 2.61 11.62 -4.23
C VAL A 80 3.75 11.97 -3.28
N HIS A 81 3.59 11.64 -2.01
CA HIS A 81 4.61 11.87 -0.99
C HIS A 81 5.49 10.63 -0.82
N ILE A 82 6.80 10.84 -0.84
CA ILE A 82 7.81 9.84 -0.55
C ILE A 82 8.40 10.20 0.82
N ASN A 83 8.29 9.26 1.77
CA ASN A 83 8.62 9.50 3.17
C ASN A 83 10.06 9.10 3.52
N SER A 84 10.76 8.44 2.60
CA SER A 84 12.19 8.16 2.67
C SER A 84 12.74 7.93 1.26
N GLU A 85 13.96 8.40 1.03
CA GLU A 85 14.80 8.07 -0.11
C GLU A 85 14.89 6.55 -0.36
N ARG A 86 14.80 5.73 0.70
CA ARG A 86 14.90 4.26 0.60
C ARG A 86 13.71 3.63 -0.11
N GLN A 87 12.53 4.27 -0.10
CA GLN A 87 11.31 3.73 -0.73
C GLN A 87 11.51 3.57 -2.24
N LEU A 88 12.14 4.56 -2.88
CA LEU A 88 12.39 4.59 -4.32
C LEU A 88 13.83 4.33 -4.72
N ASP A 89 14.68 3.90 -3.78
CA ASP A 89 16.06 3.55 -4.06
C ASP A 89 16.16 2.28 -4.93
N THR A 90 16.80 2.38 -6.10
CA THR A 90 16.89 1.26 -7.05
C THR A 90 18.08 0.33 -6.81
N ARG A 91 18.94 0.61 -5.81
CA ARG A 91 20.11 -0.24 -5.53
C ARG A 91 19.68 -1.68 -5.28
N ASN A 92 20.37 -2.60 -5.95
CA ASN A 92 20.14 -4.05 -5.89
C ASN A 92 18.77 -4.53 -6.38
N LEU A 93 17.98 -3.66 -7.03
CA LEU A 93 16.74 -4.06 -7.69
C LEU A 93 16.91 -4.10 -9.20
N GLY A 94 16.42 -5.17 -9.82
CA GLY A 94 16.22 -5.23 -11.27
C GLY A 94 14.97 -4.47 -11.70
N ASN A 95 13.91 -4.48 -10.87
CA ASN A 95 12.66 -3.77 -11.17
C ASN A 95 12.08 -3.11 -9.92
N LEU A 96 11.82 -1.81 -9.99
CA LEU A 96 11.08 -1.08 -8.97
C LEU A 96 9.90 -0.38 -9.63
N PHE A 97 8.70 -0.59 -9.08
CA PHE A 97 7.49 0.07 -9.53
C PHE A 97 6.92 0.95 -8.42
N LEU A 98 6.44 2.13 -8.80
CA LEU A 98 5.56 2.94 -7.99
C LEU A 98 4.14 2.72 -8.49
N TYR A 99 3.25 2.19 -7.65
CA TYR A 99 1.83 2.08 -7.93
C TYR A 99 1.08 3.24 -7.30
N HIS A 100 0.51 4.10 -8.13
CA HIS A 100 -0.32 5.20 -7.67
C HIS A 100 -1.80 4.83 -7.76
N LEU A 101 -2.51 4.99 -6.64
CA LEU A 101 -3.95 4.74 -6.56
C LEU A 101 -4.69 6.02 -6.13
N SER A 102 -5.54 6.52 -7.01
CA SER A 102 -6.44 7.64 -6.71
C SER A 102 -7.77 7.12 -6.19
N LEU A 103 -8.07 7.43 -4.93
CA LEU A 103 -9.23 6.92 -4.20
C LEU A 103 -10.21 8.03 -3.82
N GLU A 104 -11.50 7.74 -4.00
CA GLU A 104 -12.57 8.52 -3.41
C GLU A 104 -13.31 7.70 -2.34
N ALA A 105 -13.27 8.17 -1.11
CA ALA A 105 -14.02 7.56 0.00
C ALA A 105 -15.42 8.18 0.07
N ARG A 106 -16.45 7.33 0.18
CA ARG A 106 -17.85 7.75 0.33
C ARG A 106 -18.52 6.97 1.45
N GLN A 107 -19.44 7.62 2.15
CA GLN A 107 -20.28 6.95 3.13
C GLN A 107 -21.37 6.14 2.41
N GLN A 108 -21.61 4.92 2.90
CA GLN A 108 -22.66 4.00 2.47
C GLN A 108 -22.62 3.67 0.97
N SER A 109 -21.46 3.77 0.32
CA SER A 109 -21.31 3.57 -1.12
C SER A 109 -19.88 3.21 -1.48
N GLY A 110 -19.70 2.35 -2.48
CA GLY A 110 -18.40 1.83 -2.90
C GLY A 110 -18.06 0.51 -2.22
N GLU A 111 -16.88 0.00 -2.50
CA GLU A 111 -16.40 -1.24 -1.88
C GLU A 111 -15.76 -0.92 -0.54
N THR A 112 -16.25 -1.54 0.53
CA THR A 112 -15.71 -1.37 1.88
C THR A 112 -14.45 -2.19 2.09
N LEU A 113 -13.64 -1.83 3.08
CA LEU A 113 -12.50 -2.65 3.50
C LEU A 113 -12.93 -4.10 3.79
N ASN A 114 -13.99 -4.30 4.58
CA ASN A 114 -14.44 -5.65 4.94
C ASN A 114 -14.72 -6.48 3.66
N GLN A 115 -15.38 -5.87 2.67
CA GLN A 115 -15.64 -6.54 1.38
C GLN A 115 -14.36 -6.87 0.61
N ILE A 116 -13.34 -6.01 0.62
CA ILE A 116 -12.04 -6.31 0.00
C ILE A 116 -11.37 -7.49 0.70
N VAL A 117 -11.38 -7.52 2.04
CA VAL A 117 -10.81 -8.61 2.85
C VAL A 117 -11.55 -9.92 2.60
N ASP A 118 -12.88 -9.89 2.58
CA ASP A 118 -13.71 -11.06 2.32
C ASP A 118 -13.45 -11.60 0.91
N SER A 119 -13.37 -10.70 -0.08
CA SER A 119 -13.04 -11.04 -1.46
C SER A 119 -11.69 -11.75 -1.59
N VAL A 120 -10.64 -11.25 -0.93
CA VAL A 120 -9.32 -11.90 -0.95
C VAL A 120 -9.37 -13.24 -0.21
N SER A 121 -10.08 -13.30 0.93
CA SER A 121 -10.22 -14.53 1.72
C SER A 121 -10.96 -15.62 0.95
N GLU A 122 -12.01 -15.26 0.21
CA GLU A 122 -12.75 -16.18 -0.67
C GLU A 122 -11.86 -16.71 -1.79
N PHE A 123 -11.07 -15.82 -2.41
CA PHE A 123 -10.14 -16.21 -3.47
C PHE A 123 -9.08 -17.22 -3.00
N LEU A 124 -8.65 -17.12 -1.74
CA LEU A 124 -7.68 -18.02 -1.11
C LEU A 124 -8.33 -19.24 -0.43
N SER A 125 -9.65 -19.39 -0.47
CA SER A 125 -10.38 -20.38 0.34
C SER A 125 -9.98 -21.84 0.10
N THR A 126 -9.47 -22.16 -1.09
CA THR A 126 -9.01 -23.50 -1.46
C THR A 126 -7.53 -23.76 -1.14
N ASP A 127 -6.76 -22.71 -0.79
CA ASP A 127 -5.38 -22.80 -0.33
C ASP A 127 -5.26 -22.33 1.12
N PHE A 128 -5.42 -23.28 2.04
CA PHE A 128 -5.39 -23.02 3.48
C PHE A 128 -4.10 -22.36 3.96
N ASN A 129 -2.94 -22.66 3.34
CA ASN A 129 -1.67 -22.09 3.75
C ASN A 129 -1.62 -20.59 3.40
N SER A 130 -2.00 -20.25 2.17
CA SER A 130 -2.06 -18.86 1.71
C SER A 130 -3.11 -18.06 2.47
N LEU A 131 -4.30 -18.63 2.72
CA LEU A 131 -5.34 -17.99 3.53
C LEU A 131 -4.87 -17.71 4.96
N ASN A 132 -4.23 -18.69 5.62
CA ASN A 132 -3.73 -18.51 6.97
C ASN A 132 -2.62 -17.44 7.02
N ARG A 133 -1.71 -17.43 6.04
CA ARG A 133 -0.67 -16.41 5.92
C ARG A 133 -1.28 -15.02 5.73
N PHE A 134 -2.29 -14.88 4.87
CA PHE A 134 -3.00 -13.62 4.65
C PHE A 134 -3.67 -13.10 5.94
N LYS A 135 -4.36 -13.98 6.68
CA LYS A 135 -4.98 -13.62 7.97
C LYS A 135 -3.96 -13.12 8.99
N ASN A 136 -2.79 -13.75 9.07
CA ASN A 136 -1.71 -13.28 9.95
C ASN A 136 -1.20 -11.89 9.52
N LYS A 137 -1.04 -11.64 8.22
CA LYS A 137 -0.67 -10.32 7.70
C LYS A 137 -1.72 -9.25 7.97
N LEU A 138 -3.01 -9.58 7.96
CA LEU A 138 -4.07 -8.65 8.38
C LEU A 138 -3.90 -8.23 9.85
N LEU A 139 -3.57 -9.17 10.74
CA LEU A 139 -3.30 -8.85 12.15
C LEU A 139 -2.08 -7.94 12.32
N GLU A 140 -1.00 -8.21 11.58
CA GLU A 140 0.21 -7.36 11.56
C GLU A 140 -0.10 -5.94 11.06
N ALA A 141 -0.97 -5.83 10.05
CA ALA A 141 -1.45 -4.57 9.50
C ALA A 141 -2.44 -3.83 10.44
N GLY A 142 -2.88 -4.46 11.54
CA GLY A 142 -3.81 -3.89 12.52
C GLY A 142 -5.30 -4.07 12.17
N TYR A 143 -5.63 -4.94 11.22
CA TYR A 143 -7.00 -5.34 10.95
C TYR A 143 -7.41 -6.51 11.85
N PHE A 144 -8.43 -6.30 12.67
CA PHE A 144 -8.95 -7.30 13.60
C PHE A 144 -10.44 -7.52 13.35
N ASP A 145 -10.87 -8.77 13.29
CA ASP A 145 -12.27 -9.11 13.00
C ASP A 145 -13.27 -8.48 13.98
N GLN A 146 -12.90 -8.39 15.27
CA GLN A 146 -13.69 -7.71 16.30
C GLN A 146 -13.94 -6.20 16.02
N HIS A 147 -13.14 -5.59 15.14
CA HIS A 147 -13.24 -4.19 14.75
C HIS A 147 -13.90 -3.98 13.38
N GLN A 148 -14.43 -5.02 12.73
CA GLN A 148 -15.05 -4.92 11.41
C GLN A 148 -16.13 -3.82 11.33
N HIS A 149 -16.91 -3.63 12.40
CA HIS A 149 -17.91 -2.57 12.51
C HIS A 149 -17.39 -1.14 12.26
N LEU A 150 -16.08 -0.90 12.45
CA LEU A 150 -15.46 0.40 12.17
C LEU A 150 -15.34 0.69 10.67
N TYR A 151 -15.46 -0.34 9.82
CA TYR A 151 -15.16 -0.28 8.40
C TYR A 151 -16.37 -0.55 7.49
N GLU A 152 -17.54 -0.82 8.07
CA GLU A 152 -18.76 -1.21 7.33
C GLU A 152 -19.38 -0.10 6.48
N HIS A 153 -19.15 1.17 6.85
CA HIS A 153 -19.87 2.29 6.24
C HIS A 153 -19.05 3.11 5.27
N THR A 154 -17.72 3.01 5.30
CA THR A 154 -16.87 3.77 4.37
C THR A 154 -16.51 2.86 3.21
N GLY A 155 -17.08 3.13 2.03
CA GLY A 155 -16.69 2.47 0.81
C GLY A 155 -15.75 3.35 -0.02
N TYR A 156 -14.99 2.69 -0.88
CA TYR A 156 -13.94 3.27 -1.69
C TYR A 156 -14.21 3.07 -3.17
N PHE A 157 -13.93 4.11 -3.95
CA PHE A 157 -13.95 4.07 -5.40
C PHE A 157 -12.56 4.34 -5.94
N ILE A 158 -12.06 3.41 -6.74
CA ILE A 158 -10.84 3.61 -7.52
C ILE A 158 -11.20 4.52 -8.70
N ARG A 159 -10.63 5.73 -8.70
CA ARG A 159 -10.80 6.70 -9.80
C ARG A 159 -9.77 6.48 -10.89
N GLN A 160 -8.57 6.12 -10.48
CA GLN A 160 -7.46 5.87 -11.37
C GLN A 160 -6.45 5.00 -10.63
N ASP A 161 -5.84 4.07 -11.35
CA ASP A 161 -4.66 3.35 -10.91
C ASP A 161 -3.60 3.32 -12.01
N VAL A 162 -2.35 3.58 -11.65
CA VAL A 162 -1.24 3.69 -12.61
C VAL A 162 0.01 3.11 -12.01
N PHE A 163 0.70 2.27 -12.79
CA PHE A 163 2.05 1.84 -12.48
C PHE A 163 3.06 2.71 -13.19
N TYR A 164 4.09 3.14 -12.46
CA TYR A 164 5.27 3.81 -12.99
C TYR A 164 6.49 2.94 -12.74
N LYS A 165 7.29 2.68 -13.77
CA LYS A 165 8.59 2.06 -13.59
C LYS A 165 9.59 3.11 -13.10
N VAL A 166 10.19 2.84 -11.95
CA VAL A 166 11.18 3.71 -11.34
C VAL A 166 12.54 3.39 -11.96
N GLU A 167 12.89 4.10 -13.01
CA GLU A 167 14.13 3.91 -13.76
C GLU A 167 14.65 5.23 -14.34
N ASN A 168 15.95 5.28 -14.66
CA ASN A 168 16.57 6.41 -15.37
C ASN A 168 16.21 7.77 -14.74
N ASP A 169 15.57 8.65 -15.50
CA ASP A 169 15.19 10.00 -15.11
C ASP A 169 13.86 10.08 -14.32
N PHE A 170 13.29 8.95 -13.90
CA PHE A 170 12.11 8.98 -13.03
C PHE A 170 12.45 9.77 -11.76
N PRO A 171 11.66 10.81 -11.41
CA PRO A 171 12.00 11.72 -10.31
C PRO A 171 12.03 10.96 -8.99
N ARG A 172 13.23 10.85 -8.41
CA ARG A 172 13.48 10.21 -7.11
C ARG A 172 14.74 10.76 -6.48
N ILE A 173 14.91 10.49 -5.20
CA ILE A 173 16.15 10.71 -4.47
C ILE A 173 16.60 9.34 -3.98
N GLU A 174 17.82 8.94 -4.34
CA GLU A 174 18.43 7.68 -3.89
C GLU A 174 19.38 7.95 -2.71
N GLU A 175 19.73 6.92 -1.94
CA GLU A 175 20.61 7.10 -0.78
C GLU A 175 21.99 7.67 -1.19
N ARG A 176 22.45 7.36 -2.40
CA ARG A 176 23.70 7.90 -2.97
C ARG A 176 23.67 9.41 -3.23
N ASP A 177 22.47 10.01 -3.31
CA ASP A 177 22.30 11.44 -3.54
C ASP A 177 22.35 12.24 -2.22
N ILE A 178 22.28 11.55 -1.07
CA ILE A 178 22.21 12.16 0.26
C ILE A 178 23.62 12.51 0.76
N ARG A 179 23.80 13.76 1.19
CA ARG A 179 25.07 14.23 1.78
C ARG A 179 25.24 13.70 3.20
N ASN A 180 26.48 13.45 3.60
CA ASN A 180 26.83 13.08 4.97
C ASN A 180 26.23 14.07 5.99
N GLY A 181 25.52 13.53 6.98
CA GLY A 181 24.86 14.30 8.04
C GLY A 181 23.43 14.75 7.72
N VAL A 182 22.90 14.47 6.52
CA VAL A 182 21.48 14.68 6.18
C VAL A 182 20.67 13.43 6.51
N GLY A 183 19.49 13.61 7.09
CA GLY A 183 18.53 12.55 7.41
C GLY A 183 17.09 13.04 7.24
N ASP A 184 16.12 12.18 7.55
CA ASP A 184 14.68 12.45 7.48
C ASP A 184 14.20 12.99 6.12
N VAL A 185 14.76 12.44 5.04
CA VAL A 185 14.48 12.86 3.66
C VAL A 185 13.03 12.53 3.32
N ASN A 186 12.23 13.58 3.11
CA ASN A 186 10.86 13.47 2.61
C ASN A 186 10.69 14.44 1.45
N TYR A 187 10.00 14.01 0.40
CA TYR A 187 9.79 14.80 -0.81
C TYR A 187 8.49 14.41 -1.51
N SER A 188 8.12 15.16 -2.54
CA SER A 188 6.95 14.86 -3.36
C SER A 188 7.33 14.75 -4.83
N ILE A 189 6.68 13.84 -5.52
CA ILE A 189 6.80 13.66 -6.97
C ILE A 189 5.53 14.18 -7.63
N VAL A 190 5.67 15.02 -8.65
CA VAL A 190 4.56 15.45 -9.51
C VAL A 190 4.29 14.36 -10.56
N ILE A 191 3.53 13.34 -10.19
CA ILE A 191 3.30 12.14 -11.01
C ILE A 191 2.60 12.42 -12.35
N SER A 192 1.89 13.54 -12.47
CA SER A 192 1.30 13.97 -13.74
C SER A 192 2.36 14.32 -14.80
N GLN A 193 3.63 14.48 -14.40
CA GLN A 193 4.78 14.73 -15.28
C GLN A 193 5.62 13.46 -15.52
N CYS A 194 5.11 12.28 -15.16
CA CYS A 194 5.83 11.00 -15.25
C CYS A 194 5.23 10.03 -16.27
N SER A 195 4.53 10.53 -17.30
CA SER A 195 3.82 9.69 -18.29
C SER A 195 4.73 8.69 -19.00
N ASP A 196 5.98 9.04 -19.25
CA ASP A 196 6.94 8.22 -20.01
C ASP A 196 7.31 6.93 -19.27
N PHE A 197 7.10 6.91 -17.95
CA PHE A 197 7.39 5.80 -17.07
C PHE A 197 6.19 4.89 -16.83
N ILE A 198 5.02 5.21 -17.39
CA ILE A 198 3.81 4.40 -17.20
C ILE A 198 4.01 3.00 -17.81
N ARG A 199 3.58 1.97 -17.08
CA ARG A 199 3.53 0.58 -17.55
C ARG A 199 2.13 0.03 -17.37
N SER A 200 1.71 -0.85 -18.28
CA SER A 200 0.44 -1.54 -18.13
C SER A 200 0.52 -2.57 -17.01
N GLU A 201 -0.63 -2.85 -16.38
CA GLU A 201 -0.74 -3.89 -15.36
C GLU A 201 -0.18 -5.24 -15.84
N GLN A 202 -0.50 -5.62 -17.08
CA GLN A 202 0.02 -6.84 -17.70
C GLN A 202 1.55 -6.87 -17.76
N GLN A 203 2.19 -5.77 -18.17
CA GLN A 203 3.65 -5.68 -18.24
C GLN A 203 4.30 -5.78 -16.86
N VAL A 204 3.68 -5.13 -15.86
CA VAL A 204 4.16 -5.18 -14.48
C VAL A 204 4.07 -6.60 -13.96
N PHE A 205 2.91 -7.25 -14.02
CA PHE A 205 2.72 -8.60 -13.48
C PHE A 205 3.54 -9.67 -14.20
N GLN A 206 3.85 -9.51 -15.49
CA GLN A 206 4.81 -10.36 -16.19
C GLN A 206 6.26 -10.22 -15.66
N THR A 207 6.57 -9.08 -15.05
CA THR A 207 7.88 -8.78 -14.46
C THR A 207 7.99 -9.27 -13.02
N LEU A 208 6.89 -9.29 -12.27
CA LEU A 208 6.85 -9.68 -10.85
C LEU A 208 6.84 -11.22 -10.68
N ILE A 209 7.89 -11.87 -11.19
CA ILE A 209 8.06 -13.32 -11.11
C ILE A 209 8.62 -13.74 -9.74
N PHE A 210 8.20 -14.91 -9.28
CA PHE A 210 8.75 -15.56 -8.09
C PHE A 210 9.80 -16.58 -8.54
N LEU A 211 10.96 -16.58 -7.88
CA LEU A 211 12.06 -17.52 -8.15
C LEU A 211 11.86 -18.83 -7.41
#